data_AF-A0A661NR89-F1
#
_entry.id   AF-A0A661NR89-F1
#
_cell.length_a   1.000
_cell.length_b   1.000
_cell.length_c   1.000
_cell.angle_alpha   90.00
_cell.angle_beta   90.00
_cell.angle_gamma   90.00
#
_symmetry.space_group_name_H-M   'P 1'
#
loop_
_entity.id
_entity.type
_entity.pdbx_description
1 polymer ?
#
loop_
_entity_poly.entity_id
_entity_poly.type
_entity_poly.pdbx_seq_one_letter_code
_entity_poly.pdbx_strand_id
1 'polypeptide(L)'
;MDSNAGNAGGAGDAGGAGDAAGMCPVDMALVAGNYCPSVSQKCLEHHAEYLREQKRLKRLEAQGKKAHSTVSERCLRYQEPTVCLSKERRPMRYCVDRYEWPNKKGELPIYLVSWHDARKFCKEVGKRLCTVE
;
A
#
# COMPACT_ATOMS: atom_id res chain seq x y z
N MET A 1 -33.43 -24.28 -47.42
CA MET A 1 -32.45 -25.30 -47.81
C MET A 1 -31.18 -24.52 -48.15
N ASP A 2 -30.11 -24.49 -47.38
CA ASP A 2 -29.56 -25.52 -46.51
C ASP A 2 -28.87 -24.93 -45.27
N SER A 3 -28.90 -25.75 -44.22
CA SER A 3 -28.22 -25.60 -42.93
C SER A 3 -26.70 -25.60 -43.07
N ASN A 4 -25.98 -24.87 -42.21
CA ASN A 4 -24.89 -25.48 -41.44
C ASN A 4 -24.56 -24.70 -40.16
N ALA A 5 -24.26 -25.45 -39.11
CA ALA A 5 -24.02 -25.02 -37.74
C ALA A 5 -22.50 -25.01 -37.40
N GLY A 6 -22.16 -24.32 -36.30
CA GLY A 6 -20.86 -24.38 -35.62
C GLY A 6 -20.07 -23.07 -35.71
N ASN A 7 -19.35 -22.57 -34.71
CA ASN A 7 -19.00 -23.08 -33.39
C ASN A 7 -18.49 -21.88 -32.54
N ALA A 8 -18.57 -22.07 -31.23
CA ALA A 8 -17.95 -21.42 -30.08
C ALA A 8 -16.91 -20.29 -30.27
N GLY A 9 -17.04 -19.29 -29.38
CA GLY A 9 -16.03 -19.06 -28.34
C GLY A 9 -14.87 -18.12 -28.70
N GLY A 10 -14.79 -17.00 -28.00
CA GLY A 10 -13.61 -16.13 -28.03
C GLY A 10 -13.73 -14.98 -27.03
N ALA A 11 -13.81 -15.33 -25.75
CA ALA A 11 -13.61 -14.39 -24.66
C ALA A 11 -12.11 -14.15 -24.44
N GLY A 12 -11.74 -12.89 -24.22
CA GLY A 12 -10.57 -12.52 -23.45
C GLY A 12 -9.31 -12.27 -24.27
N ASP A 13 -8.96 -10.99 -24.40
CA ASP A 13 -7.55 -10.61 -24.46
C ASP A 13 -7.32 -9.41 -23.53
N ALA A 14 -7.13 -9.74 -22.25
CA ALA A 14 -6.65 -8.83 -21.22
C ALA A 14 -5.25 -9.31 -20.81
N GLY A 15 -4.30 -9.21 -21.73
CA GLY A 15 -2.89 -9.50 -21.51
C GLY A 15 -2.05 -8.24 -21.64
N GLY A 16 -2.07 -7.39 -20.61
CA GLY A 16 -1.23 -6.19 -20.57
C GLY A 16 0.26 -6.56 -20.58
N ALA A 17 0.94 -6.20 -21.67
CA ALA A 17 2.37 -6.36 -21.88
C ALA A 17 3.18 -5.69 -20.76
N GLY A 18 4.07 -6.45 -20.14
CA GLY A 18 5.04 -5.93 -19.16
C GLY A 18 6.27 -5.33 -19.84
N ASP A 19 6.95 -4.41 -19.14
CA ASP A 19 8.43 -4.29 -19.04
C ASP A 19 8.85 -3.09 -18.17
N ALA A 20 9.99 -3.10 -17.43
CA ALA A 20 11.36 -3.31 -17.91
C ALA A 20 12.25 -4.26 -17.06
N ALA A 21 11.66 -5.28 -16.43
CA ALA A 21 12.43 -6.41 -15.89
C ALA A 21 11.69 -7.75 -15.98
N GLY A 22 10.63 -7.85 -16.81
CA GLY A 22 9.84 -9.07 -17.04
C GLY A 22 9.18 -9.73 -15.82
N MET A 23 9.32 -9.20 -14.60
CA MET A 23 8.94 -9.92 -13.37
C MET A 23 7.56 -9.54 -12.83
N CYS A 24 7.03 -8.36 -13.19
CA CYS A 24 5.71 -7.88 -12.78
C CYS A 24 4.99 -7.17 -13.93
N PRO A 25 3.65 -7.16 -13.96
CA PRO A 25 2.87 -6.29 -14.84
C PRO A 25 3.28 -4.81 -14.70
N VAL A 26 3.11 -4.02 -15.78
CA VAL A 26 3.57 -2.62 -15.86
C VAL A 26 2.99 -1.73 -14.75
N ASP A 27 1.74 -1.99 -14.36
CA ASP A 27 1.01 -1.28 -13.31
C ASP A 27 1.39 -1.74 -11.89
N MET A 28 2.24 -2.76 -11.76
CA MET A 28 2.65 -3.32 -10.47
C MET A 28 4.14 -3.05 -10.16
N ALA A 29 4.46 -2.90 -8.88
CA ALA A 29 5.81 -2.79 -8.37
C ALA A 29 6.33 -4.16 -7.94
N LEU A 30 7.57 -4.48 -8.33
CA LEU A 30 8.30 -5.62 -7.79
C LEU A 30 8.77 -5.28 -6.37
N VAL A 31 8.29 -6.05 -5.40
CA VAL A 31 8.88 -6.09 -4.05
C VAL A 31 9.85 -7.26 -4.02
N ALA A 32 11.14 -6.97 -3.82
CA ALA A 32 12.18 -7.97 -3.67
C ALA A 32 13.19 -7.50 -2.60
N GLY A 33 13.37 -8.28 -1.53
CA GLY A 33 14.30 -7.93 -0.47
C GLY A 33 14.06 -8.67 0.84
N ASN A 34 14.73 -8.21 1.89
CA ASN A 34 14.69 -8.83 3.22
C ASN A 34 13.84 -7.99 4.18
N TYR A 35 12.56 -8.34 4.28
CA TYR A 35 11.58 -7.70 5.16
C TYR A 35 12.02 -7.78 6.62
N CYS A 36 11.87 -6.68 7.35
CA CYS A 36 12.13 -6.59 8.78
C CYS A 36 10.80 -6.53 9.54
N PRO A 37 10.44 -7.56 10.32
CA PRO A 37 9.17 -7.58 11.08
C PRO A 37 9.09 -6.54 12.21
N SER A 38 10.23 -6.03 12.68
CA SER A 38 10.30 -5.02 13.73
C SER A 38 11.30 -3.95 13.34
N VAL A 39 10.79 -2.89 12.71
CA VAL A 39 11.59 -1.77 12.18
C VAL A 39 11.50 -0.57 13.12
N SER A 40 12.63 0.08 13.37
CA SER A 40 12.72 1.39 14.03
C SER A 40 12.88 2.48 12.98
N GLN A 41 11.88 3.36 12.92
CA GLN A 41 11.84 4.51 12.02
C GLN A 41 11.90 5.79 12.85
N LYS A 42 13.09 6.37 12.97
CA LYS A 42 13.27 7.63 13.69
C LYS A 42 12.79 8.79 12.82
N CYS A 43 11.83 9.57 13.31
CA CYS A 43 11.40 10.78 12.62
C CYS A 43 12.42 11.92 12.80
N LEU A 44 12.81 12.57 11.70
CA LEU A 44 13.70 13.73 11.67
C LEU A 44 12.96 15.04 11.40
N GLU A 45 11.80 14.96 10.75
CA GLU A 45 11.01 16.13 10.39
C GLU A 45 9.53 15.84 10.53
N HIS A 46 8.82 16.69 11.27
CA HIS A 46 7.42 16.52 11.60
C HIS A 46 6.53 17.51 10.87
N HIS A 47 5.31 17.07 10.55
CA HIS A 47 4.28 17.94 10.01
C HIS A 47 3.98 19.13 10.94
N ALA A 48 3.73 20.31 10.36
CA ALA A 48 3.56 21.55 11.11
C ALA A 48 2.42 21.49 12.14
N GLU A 49 1.34 20.77 11.86
CA GLU A 49 0.25 20.56 12.82
C GLU A 49 0.71 19.82 14.08
N TYR A 50 1.51 18.77 13.93
CA TYR A 50 2.06 18.05 15.08
C TYR A 50 2.95 18.99 15.91
N LEU A 51 3.81 19.77 15.26
CA LEU A 51 4.68 20.73 15.96
C LEU A 51 3.88 21.80 16.72
N ARG A 52 2.78 22.29 16.14
CA ARG A 52 1.87 23.23 16.82
C ARG A 52 1.20 22.59 18.03
N GLU A 53 0.75 21.35 17.88
CA GLU A 53 0.10 20.61 18.96
C GLU A 53 1.06 20.32 20.12
N GLN A 54 2.30 19.90 19.84
CA GLN A 54 3.32 19.71 20.86
C GLN A 54 3.61 21.01 21.63
N LYS A 55 3.65 22.17 20.96
CA LYS A 55 3.80 23.48 21.62
C LYS A 55 2.60 23.79 22.53
N ARG A 56 1.37 23.47 22.10
CA ARG A 56 0.15 23.64 22.90
C ARG A 56 0.19 22.77 24.16
N LEU A 57 0.52 21.49 24.02
CA LEU A 57 0.59 20.54 25.13
C LEU A 57 1.63 20.97 26.16
N LYS A 58 2.85 21.33 25.73
CA LYS A 58 3.90 21.84 26.63
C LYS A 58 3.46 23.08 27.40
N ARG A 59 2.71 23.99 26.77
CA ARG A 59 2.17 25.18 27.43
C ARG A 59 1.14 24.82 28.51
N LEU A 60 0.26 23.87 28.23
CA LEU A 60 -0.76 23.42 29.18
C LEU A 60 -0.14 22.66 30.35
N GLU A 61 0.84 21.80 30.06
CA GLU A 61 1.62 21.08 31.07
C GLU A 61 2.31 22.06 32.04
N ALA A 62 2.95 23.12 31.51
CA ALA A 62 3.55 24.17 32.33
C ALA A 62 2.53 24.94 33.20
N GLN A 63 1.25 24.93 32.83
CA GLN A 63 0.14 25.48 33.62
C GLN A 63 -0.46 24.46 34.61
N GLY A 64 0.14 23.27 34.75
CA GLY A 64 -0.41 22.18 35.55
C GLY A 64 -1.68 21.54 34.96
N LYS A 65 -2.01 21.84 33.69
CA LYS A 65 -3.19 21.30 33.01
C LYS A 65 -2.80 20.05 32.23
N LYS A 66 -3.41 18.92 32.57
CA LYS A 66 -3.29 17.70 31.77
C LYS A 66 -4.10 17.84 30.49
N ALA A 67 -3.48 17.52 29.36
CA ALA A 67 -4.12 17.49 28.06
C ALA A 67 -3.53 16.36 27.22
N HIS A 68 -4.35 15.85 26.29
CA HIS A 68 -3.92 14.85 25.32
C HIS A 68 -3.86 15.47 23.93
N SER A 69 -2.99 14.91 23.08
CA SER A 69 -2.89 15.30 21.68
C SER A 69 -4.17 14.91 20.95
N THR A 70 -4.76 15.83 20.19
CA THR A 70 -5.83 15.47 19.24
C THR A 70 -5.30 15.20 17.83
N VAL A 71 -4.00 15.35 17.63
CA VAL A 71 -3.33 15.20 16.33
C VAL A 71 -2.32 14.06 16.43
N SER A 72 -2.32 13.17 15.44
CA SER A 72 -1.31 12.12 15.31
C SER A 72 0.06 12.68 14.92
N GLU A 73 1.12 11.99 15.31
CA GLU A 73 2.45 12.23 14.76
C GLU A 73 2.42 11.91 13.26
N ARG A 74 2.82 12.89 12.44
CA ARG A 74 2.97 12.71 10.99
C ARG A 74 4.38 13.10 10.62
N CYS A 75 5.20 12.10 10.32
CA CYS A 75 6.58 12.30 9.93
C CYS A 75 6.66 12.61 8.44
N LEU A 76 7.42 13.65 8.09
CA LEU A 76 7.72 14.05 6.71
C LEU A 76 9.02 13.45 6.22
N ARG A 77 9.98 13.19 7.13
CA ARG A 77 11.27 12.62 6.78
C ARG A 77 11.81 11.75 7.90
N TYR A 78 12.14 10.51 7.55
CA TYR A 78 12.74 9.55 8.47
C TYR A 78 14.26 9.54 8.34
N GLN A 79 14.93 9.09 9.40
CA GLN A 79 16.37 8.84 9.36
C GLN A 79 16.68 7.62 8.48
N GLU A 80 17.67 7.76 7.61
CA GLU A 80 18.19 6.67 6.78
C GLU A 80 19.58 6.22 7.24
N PRO A 81 19.88 4.90 7.20
CA PRO A 81 18.95 3.80 6.96
C PRO A 81 18.06 3.56 8.19
N THR A 82 16.85 3.03 7.97
CA THR A 82 16.01 2.52 9.06
C THR A 82 16.68 1.34 9.76
N VAL A 83 16.51 1.21 11.07
CA VAL A 83 17.13 0.13 11.86
C VAL A 83 16.17 -1.05 11.97
N CYS A 84 16.66 -2.26 11.71
CA CYS A 84 15.90 -3.48 12.00
C CYS A 84 16.22 -3.96 13.41
N LEU A 85 15.20 -4.03 14.26
CA LEU A 85 15.29 -4.50 15.64
C LEU A 85 15.01 -6.01 15.75
N SER A 86 14.45 -6.62 14.71
CA SER A 86 14.27 -8.08 14.65
C SER A 86 15.61 -8.80 14.55
N LYS A 87 15.73 -9.98 15.18
CA LYS A 87 16.89 -10.88 15.05
C LYS A 87 17.02 -11.44 13.63
N GLU A 88 15.89 -11.58 12.94
CA GLU A 88 15.79 -12.20 11.62
C GLU A 88 15.09 -11.29 10.64
N ARG A 89 15.46 -11.41 9.38
CA ARG A 89 14.78 -10.80 8.23
C ARG A 89 14.21 -11.90 7.35
N ARG A 90 13.06 -11.64 6.73
CA ARG A 90 12.36 -12.60 5.88
C ARG A 90 12.54 -12.24 4.41
N PRO A 91 13.02 -13.15 3.55
CA PRO A 91 13.08 -12.87 2.11
C PRO A 91 11.66 -12.78 1.56
N MET A 92 11.36 -11.67 0.88
CA MET A 92 10.07 -11.41 0.24
C MET A 92 10.29 -11.20 -1.26
N ARG A 93 9.42 -11.80 -2.08
CA ARG A 93 9.38 -11.56 -3.53
C ARG A 93 7.95 -11.68 -4.07
N TYR A 94 7.36 -10.57 -4.49
CA TYR A 94 6.02 -10.52 -5.07
C TYR A 94 5.80 -9.22 -5.86
N CYS A 95 4.73 -9.19 -6.65
CA CYS A 95 4.25 -7.97 -7.29
C CYS A 95 3.13 -7.36 -6.43
N VAL A 96 3.14 -6.04 -6.23
CA VAL A 96 2.08 -5.30 -5.55
C VAL A 96 1.59 -4.16 -6.44
N ASP A 97 0.31 -3.79 -6.29
CA ASP A 97 -0.25 -2.64 -6.96
C ASP A 97 0.55 -1.37 -6.62
N ARG A 98 0.82 -0.51 -7.62
CA ARG A 98 1.53 0.77 -7.44
C ARG A 98 0.64 1.86 -6.87
N TYR A 99 -0.66 1.78 -7.15
CA TYR A 99 -1.67 2.74 -6.74
C TYR A 99 -2.77 2.01 -5.97
N GLU A 100 -3.51 2.74 -5.15
CA GLU A 100 -4.69 2.20 -4.50
C GLU A 100 -5.70 1.70 -5.54
N TRP A 101 -6.48 0.67 -5.19
CA TRP A 101 -7.43 0.02 -6.11
C TRP A 101 -8.37 1.07 -6.73
N PRO A 102 -8.44 1.19 -8.07
CA PRO A 102 -8.23 0.15 -9.11
C PRO A 102 -6.81 0.03 -9.70
N ASN A 103 -5.77 0.46 -8.98
CA ASN A 103 -4.36 0.43 -9.40
C ASN A 103 -4.09 1.24 -10.68
N LYS A 104 -4.72 2.42 -10.78
CA LYS A 104 -4.59 3.31 -11.93
C LYS A 104 -4.10 4.67 -11.49
N LYS A 105 -3.06 5.18 -12.17
CA LYS A 105 -2.50 6.50 -11.89
C LYS A 105 -3.56 7.57 -12.16
N GLY A 106 -3.82 8.42 -11.17
CA GLY A 106 -4.75 9.56 -11.31
C GLY A 106 -6.22 9.22 -11.09
N GLU A 107 -6.58 7.94 -10.95
CA GLU A 107 -7.93 7.54 -10.55
C GLU A 107 -8.09 7.68 -9.04
N LEU A 108 -9.31 8.03 -8.59
CA LEU A 108 -9.62 8.06 -7.18
C LEU A 108 -9.76 6.62 -6.64
N PRO A 109 -9.20 6.33 -5.46
CA PRO A 109 -9.41 5.04 -4.82
C PRO A 109 -10.89 4.87 -4.47
N ILE A 110 -11.41 3.67 -4.71
CA ILE A 110 -12.74 3.34 -4.21
C ILE A 110 -12.67 3.05 -2.71
N TYR A 111 -13.70 3.48 -1.99
CA TYR A 111 -13.81 3.33 -0.54
C TYR A 111 -15.14 2.63 -0.19
N LEU A 112 -15.34 2.28 1.09
CA LEU A 112 -16.49 1.49 1.57
C LEU A 112 -16.65 0.11 0.91
N VAL A 113 -15.53 -0.50 0.53
CA VAL A 113 -15.48 -1.85 -0.05
C VAL A 113 -15.37 -2.89 1.07
N SER A 114 -16.24 -3.89 1.06
CA SER A 114 -16.14 -5.00 2.02
C SER A 114 -14.91 -5.86 1.74
N TRP A 115 -14.42 -6.61 2.74
CA TRP A 115 -13.31 -7.55 2.53
C TRP A 115 -13.62 -8.59 1.43
N HIS A 116 -14.88 -9.04 1.35
CA HIS A 116 -15.32 -10.02 0.34
C HIS A 116 -15.25 -9.44 -1.07
N ASP A 117 -15.69 -8.19 -1.23
CA ASP A 117 -15.64 -7.47 -2.51
C ASP A 117 -14.21 -7.17 -2.92
N ALA A 118 -13.36 -6.70 -2.00
CA ALA A 118 -11.95 -6.45 -2.28
C ALA A 118 -11.25 -7.73 -2.79
N ARG A 119 -11.50 -8.87 -2.13
CA ARG A 119 -10.99 -10.18 -2.57
C ARG A 119 -11.53 -10.56 -3.95
N LYS A 120 -12.81 -10.30 -4.22
CA LYS A 120 -13.44 -10.58 -5.53
C LYS A 120 -12.83 -9.71 -6.63
N PHE A 121 -12.71 -8.40 -6.42
CA PHE A 121 -12.15 -7.45 -7.37
C PHE A 121 -10.73 -7.82 -7.80
N CYS A 122 -9.86 -8.17 -6.84
CA CYS A 122 -8.51 -8.63 -7.19
C CYS A 122 -8.55 -9.92 -8.02
N LYS A 123 -9.39 -10.91 -7.64
CA LYS A 123 -9.51 -12.19 -8.35
C LYS A 123 -10.01 -12.03 -9.79
N GLU A 124 -10.97 -11.13 -10.02
CA GLU A 124 -11.55 -10.87 -11.35
C GLU A 124 -10.51 -10.37 -12.36
N VAL A 125 -9.44 -9.71 -11.89
CA VAL A 125 -8.34 -9.24 -12.74
C VAL A 125 -7.10 -10.15 -12.66
N GLY A 126 -7.25 -11.39 -12.20
CA GLY A 126 -6.15 -12.36 -12.11
C GLY A 126 -5.12 -12.07 -11.00
N LYS A 127 -5.45 -11.16 -10.07
CA LYS A 127 -4.63 -10.82 -8.90
C LYS A 127 -5.16 -11.51 -7.65
N ARG A 128 -4.49 -11.31 -6.52
CA ARG A 128 -4.96 -11.68 -5.18
C ARG A 128 -5.01 -10.45 -4.28
N LEU A 129 -5.88 -10.48 -3.28
CA LEU A 129 -5.83 -9.49 -2.21
C LEU A 129 -4.50 -9.61 -1.46
N CYS A 130 -3.93 -8.48 -1.04
CA CYS A 130 -2.73 -8.45 -0.21
C CYS A 130 -2.94 -9.27 1.08
N THR A 131 -1.89 -9.93 1.54
CA THR A 131 -1.87 -10.59 2.86
C THR A 131 -1.12 -9.70 3.86
N VAL A 132 -1.11 -10.09 5.13
CA VAL A 132 -0.52 -9.29 6.21
C VAL A 132 1.00 -9.44 6.30
N GLU A 133 1.58 -10.44 5.65
CA GLU A 133 3.00 -10.77 5.73
C GLU A 133 3.91 -10.01 4.76
#